data_AF-A0A348AMY1-F1
#
_entry.id   AF-A0A348AMY1-F1
#
_cell.length_a   1.000
_cell.length_b   1.000
_cell.length_c   1.000
_cell.angle_alpha   90.00
_cell.angle_beta   90.00
_cell.angle_gamma   90.00
#
_symmetry.space_group_name_H-M   'P 1'
#
loop_
_entity.id
_entity.type
_entity.pdbx_description
1 polymer ?
#
loop_
_entity_poly.entity_id
_entity_poly.type
_entity_poly.pdbx_seq_one_letter_code
_entity_poly.pdbx_strand_id
1 'polypeptide(L)'
;MEMKEQRFGIEIEMTGITRQEAANVAALYFGTAANYDGYTYRTYSALDQQGRKWKFVYDSSITAQQKVGRSVVEADDEYKTEMVSPICRYGDIETIQELVRKLRSAGAIVNNKCGIHIHVDASPHDAKTLRNITNIMASKEDLIYKAMQVEVVREQRYCKKVEQSFLDELNRKKPKTLDAVSRIWYEGVDGRNEHYHDSRYHCLNLHSVFQKGTIEFRLFNSTTHAGKVKAYIQLCLAISAQALNQKCASRQKTRSTNEKYTFRTWLLRLGLIGDEFKTARLHLLEHLDGCIAWKDPAQAEQQKQRLKQKKEKELAEAAQRASGQPVPTIESGQERTEAEEQSLGLSMSM
;
A
#
# COMPACT_ATOMS: atom_id res chain seq x y z
N MET A 1 -2.84 -6.54 -18.42
CA MET A 1 -1.56 -6.85 -17.76
C MET A 1 -1.87 -7.22 -16.34
N GLU A 2 -1.44 -8.41 -15.91
CA GLU A 2 -1.69 -8.88 -14.55
C GLU A 2 -0.68 -8.30 -13.57
N MET A 3 -1.11 -8.07 -12.33
CA MET A 3 -0.25 -7.47 -11.30
C MET A 3 1.06 -8.25 -11.11
N LYS A 4 1.00 -9.58 -11.16
CA LYS A 4 2.13 -10.49 -10.88
C LYS A 4 3.11 -10.64 -12.06
N GLU A 5 2.75 -10.15 -13.25
CA GLU A 5 3.61 -10.20 -14.44
C GLU A 5 4.58 -9.02 -14.52
N GLN A 6 4.31 -7.96 -13.75
CA GLN A 6 5.12 -6.75 -13.75
C GLN A 6 6.50 -6.98 -13.11
N ARG A 7 7.48 -6.24 -13.62
CA ARG A 7 8.82 -6.15 -13.03
C ARG A 7 8.89 -4.94 -12.12
N PHE A 8 9.71 -5.04 -11.09
CA PHE A 8 9.96 -3.93 -10.17
C PHE A 8 11.39 -3.96 -9.62
N GLY A 9 11.80 -2.85 -9.01
CA GLY A 9 12.97 -2.76 -8.13
C GLY A 9 12.55 -2.15 -6.79
N ILE A 10 13.35 -2.38 -5.76
CA ILE A 10 13.15 -1.79 -4.44
C ILE A 10 14.47 -1.29 -3.86
N GLU A 11 14.41 -0.09 -3.28
CA GLU A 11 15.46 0.52 -2.47
C GLU A 11 14.95 0.57 -1.02
N ILE A 12 15.73 0.03 -0.07
CA ILE A 12 15.39 0.02 1.37
C ILE A 12 16.53 0.66 2.13
N GLU A 13 16.31 1.87 2.63
CA GLU A 13 17.27 2.60 3.47
C GLU A 13 17.21 2.08 4.91
N MET A 14 18.38 1.92 5.54
CA MET A 14 18.52 1.45 6.91
C MET A 14 19.80 1.96 7.57
N THR A 15 19.86 1.79 8.88
CA THR A 15 21.08 1.96 9.66
C THR A 15 21.25 0.80 10.65
N GLY A 16 22.22 0.85 11.56
CA GLY A 16 22.51 -0.23 12.51
C GLY A 16 23.23 -1.44 11.92
N ILE A 17 23.47 -1.44 10.61
CA ILE A 17 24.31 -2.41 9.92
C ILE A 17 25.18 -1.68 8.90
N THR A 18 26.45 -2.07 8.79
CA THR A 18 27.34 -1.52 7.78
C THR A 18 26.99 -2.07 6.39
N ARG A 19 27.35 -1.35 5.33
CA ARG A 19 27.15 -1.85 3.95
C ARG A 19 27.86 -3.18 3.69
N GLN A 20 29.07 -3.33 4.22
CA GLN A 20 29.83 -4.57 4.12
C GLN A 20 29.11 -5.73 4.81
N GLU A 21 28.65 -5.52 6.04
CA GLU A 21 27.98 -6.57 6.79
C GLU A 21 26.62 -6.93 6.18
N ALA A 22 25.88 -5.93 5.68
CA ALA A 22 24.64 -6.17 4.94
C ALA A 22 24.87 -7.01 3.67
N ALA A 23 25.96 -6.76 2.94
CA ALA A 23 26.36 -7.58 1.81
C ALA A 23 26.77 -9.00 2.21
N ASN A 24 27.48 -9.17 3.33
CA ASN A 24 27.81 -10.49 3.89
C ASN A 24 26.56 -11.29 4.25
N VAL A 25 25.57 -10.65 4.89
CA VAL A 25 24.29 -11.25 5.25
C VAL A 25 23.53 -11.74 4.01
N ALA A 26 23.50 -10.92 2.95
CA ALA A 26 22.86 -11.30 1.69
C ALA A 26 23.62 -12.44 0.98
N ALA A 27 24.95 -12.35 0.91
CA ALA A 27 25.81 -13.38 0.33
C ALA A 27 25.63 -14.73 1.04
N LEU A 28 25.62 -14.73 2.38
CA LEU A 28 25.36 -15.92 3.18
C LEU A 28 23.98 -16.53 2.90
N TYR A 29 22.95 -15.68 2.74
CA TYR A 29 21.62 -16.15 2.37
C TYR A 29 21.58 -16.82 0.98
N PHE A 30 22.30 -16.26 0.02
CA PHE A 30 22.35 -16.79 -1.35
C PHE A 30 23.31 -17.96 -1.54
N GLY A 31 24.20 -18.22 -0.56
CA GLY A 31 25.28 -19.20 -0.71
C GLY A 31 26.39 -18.69 -1.64
N THR A 32 26.61 -17.37 -1.67
CA THR A 32 27.62 -16.69 -2.50
C THR A 32 28.59 -15.89 -1.62
N ALA A 33 29.44 -15.08 -2.24
CA ALA A 33 30.38 -14.18 -1.56
C ALA A 33 29.99 -12.72 -1.76
N ALA A 34 30.25 -11.89 -0.74
CA ALA A 34 30.14 -10.45 -0.85
C ALA A 34 31.35 -9.89 -1.63
N ASN A 35 31.11 -8.85 -2.41
CA ASN A 35 32.13 -8.16 -3.18
C ASN A 35 32.13 -6.67 -2.80
N TYR A 36 33.32 -6.08 -2.72
CA TYR A 36 33.45 -4.63 -2.69
C TYR A 36 33.54 -4.15 -4.15
N ASP A 37 32.49 -3.49 -4.61
CA ASP A 37 32.42 -2.98 -5.98
C ASP A 37 33.16 -1.64 -6.11
N GLY A 38 33.38 -0.90 -5.02
CA GLY A 38 34.03 0.42 -5.03
C GLY A 38 33.12 1.58 -5.46
N TYR A 39 33.72 2.63 -6.04
CA TYR A 39 33.09 3.83 -6.63
C TYR A 39 32.48 4.89 -5.66
N THR A 40 31.82 5.91 -6.25
CA THR A 40 31.21 7.11 -5.63
C THR A 40 30.34 6.83 -4.40
N TYR A 41 29.78 5.63 -4.28
CA TYR A 41 28.84 5.26 -3.20
C TYR A 41 29.37 4.18 -2.25
N ARG A 42 30.68 3.88 -2.26
CA ARG A 42 31.30 2.84 -1.39
C ARG A 42 30.51 1.52 -1.42
N THR A 43 30.23 1.04 -2.63
CA THR A 43 29.24 -0.02 -2.88
C THR A 43 29.79 -1.39 -2.50
N TYR A 44 28.99 -2.15 -1.76
CA TYR A 44 29.15 -3.60 -1.62
C TYR A 44 28.04 -4.33 -2.37
N SER A 45 28.29 -5.56 -2.81
CA SER A 45 27.29 -6.35 -3.51
C SER A 45 27.33 -7.84 -3.18
N ALA A 46 26.20 -8.50 -3.35
CA ALA A 46 26.07 -9.96 -3.30
C ALA A 46 25.31 -10.43 -4.55
N LEU A 47 25.80 -11.50 -5.17
CA LEU A 47 25.09 -12.14 -6.29
C LEU A 47 24.09 -13.15 -5.73
N ASP A 48 22.89 -13.19 -6.29
CA ASP A 48 21.98 -14.31 -6.05
C ASP A 48 22.34 -15.53 -6.93
N GLN A 49 21.60 -16.62 -6.76
CA GLN A 49 21.82 -17.87 -7.51
C GLN A 49 21.59 -17.74 -9.03
N GLN A 50 20.98 -16.65 -9.49
CA GLN A 50 20.79 -16.33 -10.91
C GLN A 50 21.87 -15.37 -11.44
N GLY A 51 22.87 -15.03 -10.61
CA GLY A 51 23.90 -14.06 -10.95
C GLY A 51 23.40 -12.61 -10.94
N ARG A 52 22.20 -12.34 -10.40
CA ARG A 52 21.68 -10.96 -10.30
C ARG A 52 22.29 -10.28 -9.08
N LYS A 53 22.63 -9.02 -9.25
CA LYS A 53 23.38 -8.25 -8.24
C LYS A 53 22.43 -7.50 -7.29
N TRP A 54 22.54 -7.81 -6.00
CA TRP A 54 21.98 -7.04 -4.89
C TRP A 54 23.07 -6.10 -4.37
N LYS A 55 22.77 -4.81 -4.24
CA LYS A 55 23.75 -3.80 -3.85
C LYS A 55 23.43 -3.19 -2.48
N PHE A 56 24.47 -2.76 -1.79
CA PHE A 56 24.42 -2.03 -0.53
C PHE A 56 25.27 -0.77 -0.68
N VAL A 57 24.61 0.38 -0.77
CA VAL A 57 25.21 1.65 -1.16
C VAL A 57 25.13 2.69 -0.05
N TYR A 58 26.02 3.68 -0.11
CA TYR A 58 26.02 4.82 0.80
C TYR A 58 24.90 5.79 0.41
N ASP A 59 24.07 6.16 1.39
CA ASP A 59 23.15 7.29 1.27
C ASP A 59 23.42 8.32 2.38
N SER A 60 23.91 9.49 1.96
CA SER A 60 24.19 10.63 2.84
C SER A 60 22.96 11.16 3.60
N SER A 61 21.74 10.87 3.13
CA SER A 61 20.50 11.35 3.72
C SER A 61 20.16 10.66 5.05
N ILE A 62 20.71 9.46 5.29
CA ILE A 62 20.46 8.63 6.45
C ILE A 62 21.21 9.17 7.67
N THR A 63 20.56 9.21 8.83
CA THR A 63 21.27 9.41 10.11
C THR A 63 21.84 8.08 10.58
N ALA A 64 23.16 8.00 10.70
CA ALA A 64 23.87 6.79 11.12
C ALA A 64 23.67 6.51 12.61
N GLN A 65 23.20 5.31 12.92
CA GLN A 65 23.01 4.83 14.28
C GLN A 65 23.35 3.35 14.38
N GLN A 66 23.61 2.87 15.59
CA GLN A 66 23.82 1.46 15.86
C GLN A 66 23.23 1.03 17.19
N LYS A 67 22.98 -0.28 17.32
CA LYS A 67 22.56 -0.89 18.58
C LYS A 67 23.79 -1.27 19.40
N VAL A 68 23.88 -0.74 20.62
CA VAL A 68 24.86 -1.16 21.63
C VAL A 68 24.09 -1.65 22.84
N GLY A 69 24.06 -2.97 23.03
CA GLY A 69 23.20 -3.61 24.02
C GLY A 69 21.72 -3.32 23.75
N ARG A 70 21.06 -2.64 24.69
CA ARG A 70 19.64 -2.23 24.57
C ARG A 70 19.45 -0.80 24.05
N SER A 71 20.53 -0.05 23.87
CA SER A 71 20.49 1.36 23.47
C SER A 71 20.79 1.54 21.99
N VAL A 72 20.24 2.59 21.40
CA VAL A 72 20.60 3.06 20.06
C VAL A 72 21.46 4.31 20.23
N VAL A 73 22.67 4.30 19.66
CA VAL A 73 23.64 5.40 19.72
C VAL A 73 24.02 5.85 18.31
N GLU A 74 24.64 7.03 18.18
CA GLU A 74 25.18 7.50 16.90
C GLU A 74 26.29 6.57 16.39
N ALA A 75 26.39 6.49 15.06
CA ALA A 75 27.40 5.70 14.37
C ALA A 75 28.04 6.53 13.25
N ASP A 76 29.10 5.99 12.65
CA ASP A 76 29.76 6.62 11.51
C ASP A 76 29.04 6.35 10.17
N ASP A 77 29.56 6.96 9.11
CA ASP A 77 29.01 6.88 7.76
C ASP A 77 28.99 5.45 7.19
N GLU A 78 29.69 4.47 7.77
CA GLU A 78 29.61 3.06 7.32
C GLU A 78 28.23 2.45 7.59
N TYR A 79 27.47 3.00 8.53
CA TYR A 79 26.12 2.58 8.91
C TYR A 79 25.01 3.29 8.11
N LYS A 80 25.34 4.13 7.14
CA LYS A 80 24.36 4.71 6.20
C LYS A 80 24.19 3.76 5.01
N THR A 81 23.23 2.85 5.12
CA THR A 81 23.13 1.69 4.23
C THR A 81 21.80 1.70 3.48
N GLU A 82 21.84 1.73 2.16
CA GLU A 82 20.68 1.49 1.31
C GLU A 82 20.85 0.16 0.56
N MET A 83 19.89 -0.75 0.74
CA MET A 83 19.81 -1.98 -0.05
C MET A 83 19.07 -1.71 -1.36
N VAL A 84 19.70 -1.99 -2.49
CA VAL A 84 19.13 -1.83 -3.84
C VAL A 84 19.01 -3.19 -4.51
N SER A 85 17.79 -3.58 -4.85
CA SER A 85 17.53 -4.87 -5.50
C SER A 85 17.96 -4.87 -6.98
N PRO A 86 18.19 -6.05 -7.59
CA PRO A 86 18.14 -6.19 -9.04
C PRO A 86 16.71 -5.94 -9.57
N ILE A 87 16.52 -6.05 -10.88
CA ILE A 87 15.18 -6.14 -11.47
C ILE A 87 14.52 -7.43 -10.99
N CYS A 88 13.48 -7.27 -10.18
CA CYS A 88 12.71 -8.31 -9.54
C CYS A 88 11.44 -8.66 -10.34
N ARG A 89 10.98 -9.89 -10.15
CA ARG A 89 9.64 -10.39 -10.51
C ARG A 89 8.83 -10.60 -9.24
N TYR A 90 7.53 -10.83 -9.38
CA TYR A 90 6.63 -11.00 -8.23
C TYR A 90 7.08 -12.09 -7.24
N GLY A 91 7.66 -13.20 -7.72
CA GLY A 91 8.20 -14.26 -6.86
C GLY A 91 9.39 -13.81 -5.97
N ASP A 92 10.14 -12.77 -6.38
CA ASP A 92 11.26 -12.25 -5.61
C ASP A 92 10.83 -11.51 -4.32
N ILE A 93 9.53 -11.27 -4.14
CA ILE A 93 8.98 -10.72 -2.88
C ILE A 93 9.41 -11.60 -1.70
N GLU A 94 9.40 -12.93 -1.83
CA GLU A 94 9.80 -13.85 -0.75
C GLU A 94 11.28 -13.68 -0.40
N THR A 95 12.15 -13.57 -1.41
CA THR A 95 13.58 -13.26 -1.24
C THR A 95 13.78 -11.93 -0.51
N ILE A 96 13.05 -10.88 -0.89
CA ILE A 96 13.11 -9.57 -0.22
C ILE A 96 12.68 -9.71 1.24
N GLN A 97 11.61 -10.46 1.51
CA GLN A 97 11.15 -10.69 2.88
C GLN A 97 12.19 -11.41 3.72
N GLU A 98 12.87 -12.43 3.20
CA GLU A 98 13.93 -13.14 3.91
C GLU A 98 15.16 -12.25 4.17
N LEU A 99 15.60 -11.48 3.16
CA LEU A 99 16.69 -10.52 3.34
C LEU A 99 16.36 -9.49 4.42
N VAL A 100 15.15 -8.90 4.41
CA VAL A 100 14.72 -7.93 5.44
C VAL A 100 14.75 -8.55 6.84
N ARG A 101 14.31 -9.82 7.00
CA ARG A 101 14.38 -10.51 8.30
C ARG A 101 15.82 -10.77 8.74
N LYS A 102 16.69 -11.18 7.82
CA LYS A 102 18.10 -11.47 8.12
C LYS A 102 18.89 -10.22 8.46
N LEU A 103 18.72 -9.14 7.69
CA LEU A 103 19.30 -7.83 7.98
C LEU A 103 18.87 -7.31 9.35
N ARG A 104 17.57 -7.42 9.68
CA ARG A 104 17.06 -7.07 11.02
C ARG A 104 17.74 -7.89 12.13
N SER A 105 17.92 -9.19 11.89
CA SER A 105 18.55 -10.10 12.86
C SER A 105 20.04 -9.80 13.03
N ALA A 106 20.70 -9.31 11.98
CA ALA A 106 22.09 -8.87 11.98
C ALA A 106 22.29 -7.44 12.56
N GLY A 107 21.25 -6.80 13.08
CA GLY A 107 21.35 -5.52 13.78
C GLY A 107 20.73 -4.33 13.06
N ALA A 108 20.26 -4.50 11.82
CA ALA A 108 19.64 -3.40 11.07
C ALA A 108 18.44 -2.79 11.81
N ILE A 109 18.40 -1.46 11.82
CA ILE A 109 17.33 -0.62 12.34
C ILE A 109 16.99 0.46 11.33
N VAL A 110 15.90 1.18 11.58
CA VAL A 110 15.46 2.31 10.75
C VAL A 110 15.14 3.48 11.67
N ASN A 111 15.28 4.69 11.14
CA ASN A 111 14.88 5.92 11.79
C ASN A 111 14.08 6.82 10.81
N ASN A 112 13.73 8.02 11.24
CA ASN A 112 12.91 8.96 10.46
C ASN A 112 13.60 9.52 9.20
N LYS A 113 14.89 9.25 9.00
CA LYS A 113 15.61 9.56 7.77
C LYS A 113 15.59 8.43 6.73
N CYS A 114 15.15 7.23 7.13
CA CYS A 114 15.10 6.08 6.23
C CYS A 114 13.76 5.99 5.49
N GLY A 115 13.80 5.79 4.17
CA GLY A 115 12.68 5.52 3.29
C GLY A 115 12.73 4.15 2.61
N ILE A 116 11.64 3.81 1.92
CA ILE A 116 11.59 2.74 0.93
C ILE A 116 11.10 3.33 -0.39
N HIS A 117 11.82 3.07 -1.47
CA HIS A 117 11.39 3.42 -2.82
C HIS A 117 11.10 2.16 -3.62
N ILE A 118 9.96 2.15 -4.31
CA ILE A 118 9.58 1.03 -5.20
C ILE A 118 9.50 1.57 -6.62
N HIS A 119 10.28 0.96 -7.51
CA HIS A 119 10.32 1.28 -8.93
C HIS A 119 9.53 0.23 -9.70
N VAL A 120 8.44 0.60 -10.35
CA VAL A 120 7.68 -0.30 -11.24
C VAL A 120 8.10 -0.04 -12.68
N ASP A 121 8.36 -1.09 -13.45
CA ASP A 121 8.73 -1.00 -14.86
C ASP A 121 7.70 -0.19 -15.66
N ALA A 122 8.15 0.88 -16.31
CA ALA A 122 7.29 1.78 -17.05
C ALA A 122 7.13 1.38 -18.52
N SER A 123 7.88 0.39 -19.03
CA SER A 123 7.80 -0.03 -20.44
C SER A 123 6.39 -0.43 -20.92
N PRO A 124 5.50 -0.99 -20.07
CA PRO A 124 4.11 -1.27 -20.45
C PRO A 124 3.20 -0.04 -20.48
N HIS A 125 3.65 1.11 -19.96
CA HIS A 125 2.86 2.32 -19.84
C HIS A 125 3.04 3.23 -21.07
N ASP A 126 1.92 3.82 -21.49
CA ASP A 126 1.81 4.89 -22.46
C ASP A 126 1.35 6.21 -21.79
N ALA A 127 1.19 7.29 -22.56
CA ALA A 127 0.76 8.58 -22.02
C ALA A 127 -0.61 8.52 -21.32
N LYS A 128 -1.51 7.65 -21.78
CA LYS A 128 -2.87 7.49 -21.23
C LYS A 128 -2.81 6.79 -19.88
N THR A 129 -2.03 5.73 -19.76
CA THR A 129 -1.88 4.93 -18.54
C THR A 129 -1.04 5.65 -17.49
N LEU A 130 -0.05 6.47 -17.89
CA LEU A 130 0.62 7.42 -16.99
C LEU A 130 -0.35 8.49 -16.45
N ARG A 131 -1.28 8.99 -17.28
CA ARG A 131 -2.37 9.84 -16.78
C ARG A 131 -3.30 9.08 -15.83
N ASN A 132 -3.63 7.83 -16.13
CA ASN A 132 -4.49 7.03 -15.26
C ASN A 132 -3.86 6.81 -13.88
N ILE A 133 -2.58 6.40 -13.82
CA ILE A 133 -1.91 6.15 -12.53
C ILE A 133 -1.80 7.42 -11.69
N THR A 134 -1.53 8.56 -12.35
CA THR A 134 -1.54 9.88 -11.71
C THR A 134 -2.90 10.20 -11.12
N ASN A 135 -3.99 9.99 -11.88
CA ASN A 135 -5.35 10.22 -11.41
C ASN A 135 -5.74 9.28 -10.26
N ILE A 136 -5.37 8.00 -10.35
CA ILE A 136 -5.61 7.01 -9.29
C ILE A 136 -4.93 7.46 -8.00
N MET A 137 -3.65 7.82 -8.07
CA MET A 137 -2.89 8.34 -6.94
C MET A 137 -3.54 9.59 -6.35
N ALA A 138 -3.81 10.61 -7.17
CA ALA A 138 -4.46 11.85 -6.72
C ALA A 138 -5.82 11.60 -6.05
N SER A 139 -6.60 10.64 -6.54
CA SER A 139 -7.92 10.31 -5.97
C SER A 139 -7.85 9.63 -4.59
N LYS A 140 -6.72 9.01 -4.24
CA LYS A 140 -6.53 8.18 -3.03
C LYS A 140 -5.42 8.66 -2.12
N GLU A 141 -4.63 9.66 -2.51
CA GLU A 141 -3.42 10.08 -1.79
C GLU A 141 -3.68 10.39 -0.32
N ASP A 142 -4.79 11.04 0.04
CA ASP A 142 -5.09 11.34 1.46
C ASP A 142 -5.24 10.06 2.30
N LEU A 143 -5.91 9.02 1.76
CA LEU A 143 -6.03 7.71 2.42
C LEU A 143 -4.70 6.96 2.43
N ILE A 144 -3.93 7.03 1.33
CA ILE A 144 -2.62 6.37 1.24
C ILE A 144 -1.64 6.97 2.25
N TYR A 145 -1.57 8.29 2.34
CA TYR A 145 -0.67 9.00 3.27
C TYR A 145 -1.00 8.66 4.72
N LYS A 146 -2.29 8.64 5.07
CA LYS A 146 -2.74 8.22 6.40
C LYS A 146 -2.41 6.76 6.69
N ALA A 147 -2.68 5.86 5.73
CA ALA A 147 -2.37 4.44 5.87
C ALA A 147 -0.86 4.20 6.09
N MET A 148 0.01 4.98 5.43
CA MET A 148 1.46 4.83 5.52
C MET A 148 2.09 5.61 6.67
N GLN A 149 1.29 6.39 7.41
CA GLN A 149 1.75 7.29 8.46
C GLN A 149 2.87 8.21 7.97
N VAL A 150 2.69 8.81 6.79
CA VAL A 150 3.69 9.73 6.22
C VAL A 150 3.79 10.96 7.11
N GLU A 151 4.99 11.22 7.63
CA GLU A 151 5.28 12.41 8.45
C GLU A 151 5.02 13.69 7.66
N VAL A 152 4.40 14.69 8.31
CA VAL A 152 4.03 15.98 7.67
C VAL A 152 5.24 16.67 7.04
N VAL A 153 6.40 16.61 7.70
CA VAL A 153 7.65 17.20 7.17
C VAL A 153 8.11 16.48 5.90
N ARG A 154 7.95 15.15 5.82
CA ARG A 154 8.27 14.38 4.60
C ARG A 154 7.27 14.70 3.49
N GLU A 155 5.98 14.79 3.81
CA GLU A 155 4.94 15.22 2.87
C GLU A 155 5.25 16.59 2.25
N GLN A 156 5.71 17.56 3.04
CA GLN A 156 5.96 18.91 2.54
C GLN A 156 7.23 19.05 1.69
N ARG A 157 8.22 18.18 1.88
CA ARG A 157 9.56 18.36 1.29
C ARG A 157 9.95 17.29 0.29
N TYR A 158 9.84 16.03 0.67
CA TYR A 158 10.51 14.90 -0.02
C TYR A 158 9.53 13.93 -0.68
N CYS A 159 8.27 13.95 -0.26
CA CYS A 159 7.20 13.10 -0.76
C CYS A 159 5.91 13.92 -0.86
N LYS A 160 5.93 14.96 -1.71
CA LYS A 160 4.75 15.80 -1.94
C LYS A 160 3.63 15.00 -2.59
N LYS A 161 2.40 15.42 -2.31
CA LYS A 161 1.22 14.94 -3.04
C LYS A 161 1.36 15.24 -4.53
N VAL A 162 0.48 14.65 -5.35
CA VAL A 162 0.47 14.96 -6.78
C VAL A 162 0.24 16.46 -6.94
N GLU A 163 1.12 17.13 -7.68
CA GLU A 163 1.03 18.57 -7.87
C GLU A 163 -0.23 18.90 -8.67
N GLN A 164 -0.98 19.91 -8.22
CA GLN A 164 -2.32 20.20 -8.71
C GLN A 164 -2.29 20.80 -10.11
N SER A 165 -1.32 21.68 -10.41
CA SER A 165 -1.15 22.26 -11.75
C SER A 165 -0.77 21.22 -12.80
N PHE A 166 0.13 20.29 -12.47
CA PHE A 166 0.49 19.12 -13.27
C PHE A 166 -0.74 18.25 -13.53
N LEU A 167 -1.49 17.92 -12.48
CA LEU A 167 -2.71 17.11 -12.59
C LEU A 167 -3.77 17.79 -13.48
N ASP A 168 -3.93 19.11 -13.36
CA ASP A 168 -4.84 19.89 -14.18
C ASP A 168 -4.42 19.96 -15.63
N GLU A 169 -3.15 20.23 -15.89
CA GLU A 169 -2.63 20.30 -17.25
C GLU A 169 -2.65 18.93 -17.94
N LEU A 170 -2.30 17.85 -17.23
CA LEU A 170 -2.32 16.48 -17.75
C LEU A 170 -3.74 16.05 -18.17
N ASN A 171 -4.75 16.44 -17.40
CA ASN A 171 -6.15 16.11 -17.69
C ASN A 171 -6.81 17.06 -18.69
N ARG A 172 -6.33 18.30 -18.80
CA ARG A 172 -6.76 19.26 -19.83
C ARG A 172 -6.20 18.89 -21.20
N LYS A 173 -4.88 18.68 -21.31
CA LYS A 173 -4.19 18.37 -22.57
C LYS A 173 -4.40 16.92 -23.04
N LYS A 174 -4.61 15.97 -22.12
CA LYS A 174 -4.78 14.53 -22.42
C LYS A 174 -3.72 14.01 -23.42
N PRO A 175 -2.43 14.12 -23.08
CA PRO A 175 -1.33 13.81 -24.00
C PRO A 175 -1.43 12.40 -24.58
N LYS A 176 -0.86 12.23 -25.78
CA LYS A 176 -0.84 10.96 -26.54
C LYS A 176 0.54 10.32 -26.60
N THR A 177 1.59 11.05 -26.25
CA THR A 177 2.98 10.59 -26.29
C THR A 177 3.66 10.80 -24.94
N LEU A 178 4.66 9.97 -24.63
CA LEU A 178 5.45 10.11 -23.41
C LEU A 178 6.20 11.45 -23.37
N ASP A 179 6.68 11.95 -24.51
CA ASP A 179 7.31 13.28 -24.61
C ASP A 179 6.34 14.40 -24.20
N ALA A 180 5.07 14.31 -24.60
CA ALA A 180 4.07 15.29 -24.17
C ALA A 180 3.77 15.21 -22.67
N VAL A 181 3.83 14.02 -22.05
CA VAL A 181 3.75 13.90 -20.57
C VAL A 181 4.99 14.52 -19.92
N SER A 182 6.17 14.25 -20.45
CA SER A 182 7.46 14.80 -19.98
C SER A 182 7.45 16.34 -19.98
N ARG A 183 6.98 16.97 -21.07
CA ARG A 183 6.88 18.43 -21.15
C ARG A 183 5.92 19.02 -20.12
N ILE A 184 4.83 18.32 -19.79
CA ILE A 184 3.90 18.75 -18.74
C ILE A 184 4.55 18.56 -17.36
N TRP A 185 5.28 17.46 -17.15
CA TRP A 185 5.96 17.16 -15.88
C TRP A 185 7.04 18.19 -15.53
N TYR A 186 7.80 18.68 -16.52
CA TYR A 186 8.87 19.66 -16.30
C TYR A 186 8.49 21.10 -16.64
N GLU A 187 7.20 21.40 -16.84
CA GLU A 187 6.74 22.76 -17.18
C GLU A 187 7.46 23.37 -18.41
N GLY A 188 7.92 22.52 -19.34
CA GLY A 188 8.57 22.90 -20.59
C GLY A 188 10.10 22.89 -20.62
N VAL A 189 10.81 22.84 -19.48
CA VAL A 189 12.29 22.76 -19.44
C VAL A 189 12.72 21.31 -19.24
N ASP A 190 13.38 20.70 -20.22
CA ASP A 190 13.64 19.25 -20.18
C ASP A 190 14.73 18.85 -19.17
N GLY A 191 14.31 18.35 -18.00
CA GLY A 191 15.18 17.87 -16.93
C GLY A 191 15.51 16.38 -16.98
N ARG A 192 15.19 15.64 -18.05
CA ARG A 192 15.24 14.16 -18.05
C ARG A 192 16.63 13.54 -17.79
N ASN A 193 17.70 14.27 -18.07
CA ASN A 193 19.07 13.81 -17.90
C ASN A 193 19.65 14.12 -16.52
N GLU A 194 18.94 14.89 -15.70
CA GLU A 194 19.44 15.32 -14.39
C GLU A 194 19.24 14.23 -13.34
N HIS A 195 20.31 13.83 -12.65
CA HIS A 195 20.17 12.85 -11.57
C HIS A 195 19.27 13.37 -10.45
N TYR A 196 19.50 14.61 -9.99
CA TYR A 196 18.80 15.26 -8.89
C TYR A 196 17.93 16.43 -9.38
N HIS A 197 16.88 16.13 -10.15
CA HIS A 197 15.90 17.16 -10.55
C HIS A 197 14.86 17.42 -9.42
N ASP A 198 14.48 18.68 -9.21
CA ASP A 198 13.56 19.07 -8.11
C ASP A 198 12.14 18.49 -8.23
N SER A 199 11.70 18.19 -9.46
CA SER A 199 10.41 17.53 -9.72
C SER A 199 10.36 16.07 -9.21
N ARG A 200 11.44 15.52 -8.66
CA ARG A 200 11.46 14.15 -8.12
C ARG A 200 10.68 13.97 -6.83
N TYR A 201 10.49 15.04 -6.05
CA TYR A 201 10.02 14.95 -4.65
C TYR A 201 8.49 14.82 -4.50
N HIS A 202 7.91 13.84 -5.19
CA HIS A 202 6.49 13.48 -5.10
C HIS A 202 6.30 12.01 -4.74
N CYS A 203 5.20 11.67 -4.09
CA CYS A 203 4.85 10.27 -3.76
C CYS A 203 4.85 9.35 -4.97
N LEU A 204 4.36 9.85 -6.10
CA LEU A 204 4.45 9.24 -7.41
C LEU A 204 5.39 10.11 -8.26
N ASN A 205 6.62 9.66 -8.43
CA ASN A 205 7.63 10.38 -9.18
C ASN A 205 7.70 9.87 -10.63
N LEU A 206 7.29 10.71 -11.59
CA LEU A 206 7.38 10.41 -13.01
C LEU A 206 8.70 10.86 -13.66
N HIS A 207 9.54 11.65 -12.99
CA HIS A 207 10.90 11.92 -13.49
C HIS A 207 11.65 10.61 -13.72
N SER A 208 11.46 9.62 -12.82
CA SER A 208 12.07 8.31 -12.95
C SER A 208 11.64 7.55 -14.22
N VAL A 209 10.49 7.87 -14.81
CA VAL A 209 10.03 7.26 -16.07
C VAL A 209 10.92 7.72 -17.21
N PHE A 210 11.19 9.02 -17.27
CA PHE A 210 11.98 9.64 -18.35
C PHE A 210 13.48 9.40 -18.20
N GLN A 211 13.95 9.24 -16.97
CA GLN A 211 15.35 9.05 -16.64
C GLN A 211 15.77 7.56 -16.58
N LYS A 212 14.98 6.72 -15.90
CA LYS A 212 15.33 5.33 -15.58
C LYS A 212 14.40 4.30 -16.23
N GLY A 213 13.30 4.73 -16.87
CA GLY A 213 12.30 3.82 -17.42
C GLY A 213 11.38 3.16 -16.37
N THR A 214 11.23 3.78 -15.19
CA THR A 214 10.40 3.23 -14.10
C THR A 214 9.51 4.29 -13.46
N ILE A 215 8.32 3.91 -13.01
CA ILE A 215 7.49 4.73 -12.14
C ILE A 215 7.95 4.52 -10.70
N GLU A 216 8.40 5.58 -10.03
CA GLU A 216 8.92 5.49 -8.66
C GLU A 216 7.84 5.90 -7.64
N PHE A 217 7.63 5.07 -6.63
CA PHE A 217 6.82 5.35 -5.46
C PHE A 217 7.72 5.66 -4.26
N ARG A 218 7.68 6.91 -3.76
CA ARG A 218 8.62 7.43 -2.74
C ARG A 218 8.00 7.63 -1.35
N LEU A 219 6.83 7.05 -1.10
CA LEU A 219 5.97 7.45 0.02
C LEU A 219 6.08 6.59 1.28
N PHE A 220 6.87 5.52 1.23
CA PHE A 220 6.94 4.56 2.32
C PHE A 220 7.97 5.00 3.38
N ASN A 221 7.59 4.94 4.65
CA ASN A 221 8.54 4.95 5.76
C ASN A 221 9.34 3.64 5.72
N SER A 222 10.64 3.70 5.97
CA SER A 222 11.42 2.46 6.06
C SER A 222 10.97 1.60 7.25
N THR A 223 11.16 0.31 7.11
CA THR A 223 10.77 -0.68 8.12
C THR A 223 11.59 -1.95 7.96
N THR A 224 11.95 -2.57 9.07
CA THR A 224 12.53 -3.91 9.09
C THR A 224 11.44 -5.00 9.23
N HIS A 225 10.16 -4.67 8.98
CA HIS A 225 9.05 -5.61 9.01
C HIS A 225 8.74 -6.15 7.61
N ALA A 226 9.19 -7.38 7.32
CA ALA A 226 9.03 -8.03 6.01
C ALA A 226 7.57 -8.07 5.49
N GLY A 227 6.58 -8.18 6.38
CA GLY A 227 5.15 -8.14 5.98
C GLY A 227 4.70 -6.77 5.46
N LYS A 228 5.27 -5.67 5.99
CA LYS A 228 4.97 -4.30 5.55
C LYS A 228 5.62 -4.02 4.20
N VAL A 229 6.89 -4.43 4.03
CA VAL A 229 7.61 -4.34 2.74
C VAL A 229 6.84 -5.07 1.62
N LYS A 230 6.38 -6.31 1.87
CA LYS A 230 5.51 -7.04 0.94
C LYS A 230 4.23 -6.27 0.60
N ALA A 231 3.57 -5.70 1.60
CA ALA A 231 2.35 -4.93 1.40
C ALA A 231 2.57 -3.69 0.50
N TYR A 232 3.71 -3.02 0.65
CA TYR A 232 4.09 -1.85 -0.15
C TYR A 232 4.31 -2.24 -1.62
N ILE A 233 5.08 -3.30 -1.86
CA ILE A 233 5.32 -3.83 -3.22
C ILE A 233 3.98 -4.20 -3.88
N GLN A 234 3.15 -4.98 -3.19
CA GLN A 234 1.85 -5.41 -3.72
C GLN A 234 0.93 -4.21 -4.03
N LEU A 235 0.93 -3.17 -3.18
CA LEU A 235 0.15 -1.95 -3.44
C LEU A 235 0.62 -1.24 -4.71
N CYS A 236 1.92 -1.00 -4.88
CA CYS A 236 2.49 -0.34 -6.07
C CYS A 236 2.17 -1.11 -7.35
N LEU A 237 2.39 -2.42 -7.33
CA LEU A 237 2.09 -3.29 -8.49
C LEU A 237 0.59 -3.27 -8.81
N ALA A 238 -0.28 -3.30 -7.81
CA ALA A 238 -1.72 -3.30 -8.04
C ALA A 238 -2.23 -1.97 -8.60
N ILE A 239 -1.72 -0.84 -8.09
CA ILE A 239 -2.05 0.50 -8.62
C ILE A 239 -1.60 0.63 -10.08
N SER A 240 -0.38 0.17 -10.40
CA SER A 240 0.13 0.15 -11.77
C SER A 240 -0.73 -0.74 -12.68
N ALA A 241 -1.08 -1.95 -12.25
CA ALA A 241 -1.97 -2.84 -12.99
C ALA A 241 -3.35 -2.21 -13.21
N GLN A 242 -3.93 -1.54 -12.21
CA GLN A 242 -5.18 -0.83 -12.37
C GLN A 242 -5.06 0.25 -13.46
N ALA A 243 -3.99 1.05 -13.45
CA ALA A 243 -3.78 2.11 -14.42
C ALA A 243 -3.67 1.61 -15.86
N LEU A 244 -2.98 0.48 -16.06
CA LEU A 244 -2.80 -0.19 -17.35
C LEU A 244 -4.11 -0.75 -17.91
N ASN A 245 -4.94 -1.34 -17.06
CA ASN A 245 -6.15 -2.03 -17.50
C ASN A 245 -7.38 -1.11 -17.60
N GLN A 246 -7.35 0.08 -16.99
CA GLN A 246 -8.49 1.00 -17.01
C GLN A 246 -8.54 1.89 -18.26
N LYS A 247 -9.76 2.10 -18.81
CA LYS A 247 -9.98 3.05 -19.91
C LYS A 247 -9.72 4.49 -19.47
N CYS A 248 -10.10 4.84 -18.26
CA CYS A 248 -9.83 6.12 -17.62
C CYS A 248 -9.88 5.96 -16.10
N ALA A 249 -9.27 6.90 -15.38
CA ALA A 249 -9.37 7.01 -13.93
C ALA A 249 -9.84 8.41 -13.51
N SER A 250 -10.70 8.46 -12.49
CA SER A 250 -11.11 9.72 -11.87
C SER A 250 -10.00 10.26 -10.99
N ARG A 251 -9.77 11.57 -11.04
CA ARG A 251 -8.85 12.31 -10.17
C ARG A 251 -9.53 12.88 -8.92
N GLN A 252 -10.84 12.73 -8.81
CA GLN A 252 -11.61 13.32 -7.72
C GLN A 252 -11.19 12.69 -6.39
N LYS A 253 -10.77 13.54 -5.44
CA LYS A 253 -10.36 13.10 -4.11
C LYS A 253 -11.47 12.32 -3.41
N THR A 254 -11.10 11.18 -2.86
CA THR A 254 -12.03 10.32 -2.15
C THR A 254 -12.31 10.90 -0.78
N ARG A 255 -13.56 11.31 -0.55
CA ARG A 255 -14.07 11.67 0.77
C ARG A 255 -14.85 10.49 1.33
N SER A 256 -14.64 10.18 2.61
CA SER A 256 -15.35 9.09 3.26
C SER A 256 -15.61 9.36 4.73
N THR A 257 -16.76 8.92 5.21
CA THR A 257 -17.12 8.83 6.63
C THR A 257 -16.60 7.55 7.29
N ASN A 258 -16.17 6.56 6.51
CA ASN A 258 -15.50 5.35 6.99
C ASN A 258 -14.34 5.00 6.04
N GLU A 259 -13.17 5.53 6.37
CA GLU A 259 -11.95 5.39 5.60
C GLU A 259 -11.51 3.92 5.48
N LYS A 260 -11.54 3.16 6.57
CA LYS A 260 -11.12 1.76 6.60
C LYS A 260 -11.98 0.88 5.69
N TYR A 261 -13.30 1.02 5.72
CA TYR A 261 -14.19 0.34 4.77
C TYR A 261 -13.89 0.74 3.32
N THR A 262 -13.74 2.05 3.09
CA THR A 262 -13.56 2.62 1.75
C THR A 262 -12.23 2.17 1.12
N PHE A 263 -11.16 2.17 1.91
CA PHE A 263 -9.86 1.71 1.46
C PHE A 263 -9.87 0.20 1.25
N ARG A 264 -10.46 -0.58 2.16
CA ARG A 264 -10.61 -2.04 2.01
C ARG A 264 -11.31 -2.38 0.69
N THR A 265 -12.45 -1.77 0.40
CA THR A 265 -13.18 -2.01 -0.86
C THR A 265 -12.37 -1.60 -2.10
N TRP A 266 -11.54 -0.57 -2.00
CA TRP A 266 -10.59 -0.23 -3.06
C TRP A 266 -9.49 -1.28 -3.22
N LEU A 267 -8.87 -1.77 -2.14
CA LEU A 267 -7.87 -2.84 -2.18
C LEU A 267 -8.44 -4.13 -2.81
N LEU A 268 -9.70 -4.48 -2.53
CA LEU A 268 -10.36 -5.62 -3.17
C LEU A 268 -10.55 -5.39 -4.68
N ARG A 269 -10.95 -4.19 -5.10
CA ARG A 269 -11.05 -3.84 -6.54
C ARG A 269 -9.70 -3.78 -7.26
N LEU A 270 -8.62 -3.54 -6.52
CA LEU A 270 -7.24 -3.66 -7.01
C LEU A 270 -6.80 -5.11 -7.20
N GLY A 271 -7.60 -6.10 -6.77
CA GLY A 271 -7.26 -7.52 -6.88
C GLY A 271 -6.54 -8.10 -5.67
N LEU A 272 -6.39 -7.35 -4.56
CA LEU A 272 -5.79 -7.85 -3.32
C LEU A 272 -6.82 -8.72 -2.57
N ILE A 273 -7.19 -9.87 -3.13
CA ILE A 273 -8.25 -10.80 -2.67
C ILE A 273 -7.64 -12.15 -2.29
N GLY A 274 -8.16 -12.81 -1.25
CA GLY A 274 -7.66 -14.13 -0.80
C GLY A 274 -6.54 -14.03 0.23
N ASP A 275 -6.00 -15.18 0.62
CA ASP A 275 -5.06 -15.32 1.74
C ASP A 275 -3.68 -14.71 1.46
N GLU A 276 -3.24 -14.76 0.21
CA GLU A 276 -1.96 -14.18 -0.23
C GLU A 276 -1.81 -12.69 0.12
N PHE A 277 -2.94 -11.96 0.11
CA PHE A 277 -3.01 -10.53 0.37
C PHE A 277 -3.58 -10.20 1.76
N LYS A 278 -3.81 -11.20 2.61
CA LYS A 278 -4.33 -10.99 3.98
C LYS A 278 -3.40 -10.07 4.77
N THR A 279 -2.10 -10.32 4.72
CA THR A 279 -1.07 -9.48 5.37
C THR A 279 -1.01 -8.07 4.80
N ALA A 280 -1.16 -7.92 3.47
CA ALA A 280 -1.20 -6.59 2.86
C ALA A 280 -2.42 -5.80 3.32
N ARG A 281 -3.62 -6.40 3.25
CA ARG A 281 -4.84 -5.75 3.75
C ARG A 281 -4.73 -5.41 5.24
N LEU A 282 -4.12 -6.26 6.06
CA LEU A 282 -3.90 -5.98 7.48
C LEU A 282 -3.09 -4.68 7.67
N HIS A 283 -1.89 -4.61 7.09
CA HIS A 283 -1.01 -3.45 7.28
C HIS A 283 -1.53 -2.18 6.60
N LEU A 284 -2.13 -2.29 5.42
CA LEU A 284 -2.65 -1.13 4.66
C LEU A 284 -3.90 -0.52 5.29
N LEU A 285 -4.60 -1.24 6.17
CA LEU A 285 -5.82 -0.77 6.85
C LEU A 285 -5.59 -0.37 8.31
N GLU A 286 -4.42 -0.69 8.88
CA GLU A 286 -4.12 -0.59 10.30
C GLU A 286 -4.40 0.80 10.89
N HIS A 287 -4.03 1.85 10.15
CA HIS A 287 -4.07 3.24 10.62
C HIS A 287 -5.26 4.07 10.09
N LEU A 288 -6.23 3.43 9.44
CA LEU A 288 -7.42 4.11 8.92
C LEU A 288 -8.59 4.05 9.91
N ASP A 289 -9.41 5.09 9.91
CA ASP A 289 -10.54 5.20 10.85
C ASP A 289 -11.75 4.36 10.41
N GLY A 290 -12.57 3.97 11.40
CA GLY A 290 -13.81 3.23 11.17
C GLY A 290 -13.64 1.71 11.13
N CYS A 291 -14.67 1.03 10.61
CA CYS A 291 -14.78 -0.43 10.60
C CYS A 291 -14.66 -1.02 9.19
N ILE A 292 -14.37 -2.31 9.07
CA ILE A 292 -14.20 -2.99 7.78
C ILE A 292 -15.50 -3.49 7.13
N ALA A 293 -16.60 -3.56 7.91
CA ALA A 293 -17.82 -4.28 7.54
C ALA A 293 -18.88 -3.37 6.91
N TRP A 294 -19.00 -2.13 7.37
CA TRP A 294 -20.10 -1.23 7.02
C TRP A 294 -19.59 0.07 6.43
N LYS A 295 -20.26 0.56 5.38
CA LYS A 295 -19.90 1.84 4.75
C LYS A 295 -20.30 3.01 5.65
N ASP A 296 -21.49 2.94 6.25
CA ASP A 296 -22.00 3.95 7.15
C ASP A 296 -21.79 3.50 8.61
N PRO A 297 -21.10 4.29 9.45
CA PRO A 297 -20.96 4.00 10.88
C PRO A 297 -22.29 3.73 11.59
N ALA A 298 -23.39 4.37 11.19
CA ALA A 298 -24.71 4.16 11.79
C ALA A 298 -25.20 2.71 11.66
N GLN A 299 -24.84 2.02 10.57
CA GLN A 299 -25.19 0.60 10.37
C GLN A 299 -24.48 -0.30 11.38
N ALA A 300 -23.23 0.03 11.73
CA ALA A 300 -22.48 -0.72 12.74
C ALA A 300 -23.10 -0.55 14.14
N GLU A 301 -23.56 0.66 14.46
CA GLU A 301 -24.23 0.96 15.72
C GLU A 301 -25.58 0.25 15.85
N GLN A 302 -26.41 0.31 14.80
CA GLN A 302 -27.69 -0.40 14.75
C GLN A 302 -27.51 -1.91 14.93
N GLN A 303 -26.50 -2.50 14.27
CA GLN A 303 -26.21 -3.92 14.43
C GLN A 303 -25.76 -4.27 15.87
N LYS A 304 -24.92 -3.40 16.48
CA LYS A 304 -24.49 -3.58 17.88
C LYS A 304 -25.68 -3.50 18.84
N GLN A 305 -26.62 -2.58 18.61
CA GLN A 305 -27.85 -2.46 19.39
C GLN A 305 -28.74 -3.69 19.23
N ARG A 306 -28.95 -4.18 18.00
CA ARG A 306 -29.73 -5.39 17.73
C ARG A 306 -29.14 -6.62 18.43
N LEU A 307 -27.82 -6.80 18.37
CA LEU A 307 -27.14 -7.91 19.06
C LEU A 307 -27.26 -7.80 20.58
N LYS A 308 -27.17 -6.58 21.15
CA LYS A 308 -27.37 -6.34 22.58
C LYS A 308 -28.80 -6.69 23.01
N GLN A 309 -29.81 -6.20 22.28
CA GLN A 309 -31.23 -6.51 22.54
C GLN A 309 -31.50 -8.01 22.43
N LYS A 310 -30.93 -8.70 21.42
CA LYS A 310 -31.06 -10.15 21.29
C LYS A 310 -30.47 -10.88 22.49
N LYS A 311 -29.27 -10.48 22.94
CA LYS A 311 -28.60 -11.09 24.09
C LYS A 311 -29.34 -10.84 25.40
N GLU A 312 -29.90 -9.64 25.58
CA GLU A 312 -30.75 -9.30 26.73
C GLU A 312 -32.04 -10.13 26.73
N LYS A 313 -32.67 -10.30 25.57
CA LYS A 313 -33.85 -11.17 25.41
C LYS A 313 -33.53 -12.63 25.70
N GLU A 314 -32.43 -13.16 25.17
CA GLU A 314 -31.96 -14.53 25.45
C GLU A 314 -31.65 -14.74 26.94
N LEU A 315 -31.07 -13.74 27.62
CA LEU A 315 -30.79 -13.79 29.06
C LEU A 315 -32.08 -13.76 29.88
N ALA A 316 -33.05 -12.93 29.49
CA ALA A 316 -34.37 -12.86 30.13
C ALA A 316 -35.17 -14.16 29.96
N GLU A 317 -35.17 -14.74 28.74
CA GLU A 317 -35.80 -16.03 28.44
C GLU A 317 -35.11 -17.17 29.22
N ALA A 318 -33.77 -17.15 29.34
CA ALA A 318 -33.04 -18.13 30.14
C ALA A 318 -33.32 -18.00 31.64
N ALA A 319 -33.41 -16.77 32.16
CA ALA A 319 -33.77 -16.51 33.55
C ALA A 319 -35.21 -16.96 33.86
N GLN A 320 -36.16 -16.73 32.95
CA GLN A 320 -37.54 -17.23 33.07
C GLN A 320 -37.62 -18.76 33.03
N ARG A 321 -36.83 -19.42 32.17
CA ARG A 321 -36.75 -20.89 32.16
C ARG A 321 -36.12 -21.46 33.44
N ALA A 322 -35.16 -20.76 34.04
CA ALA A 322 -34.52 -21.16 35.28
C ALA A 322 -35.39 -20.93 36.53
N SER A 323 -36.32 -19.97 36.51
CA SER A 323 -37.23 -19.67 37.62
C SER A 323 -38.50 -20.54 37.66
N GLY A 324 -38.70 -21.43 36.69
CA GLY A 324 -39.78 -22.43 36.71
C GLY A 324 -41.20 -21.86 36.52
N GLN A 325 -41.37 -20.64 36.02
CA GLN A 325 -42.71 -20.10 35.72
C GLN A 325 -43.24 -20.61 34.37
N PRO A 326 -44.52 -21.03 34.26
CA PRO A 326 -45.06 -21.55 33.00
C PRO A 326 -45.13 -20.46 31.93
N VAL A 327 -44.80 -20.83 30.69
CA VAL A 327 -45.05 -20.01 29.50
C VAL A 327 -46.56 -19.77 29.39
N PRO A 328 -47.07 -18.52 29.23
CA PRO A 328 -48.49 -18.30 29.04
C PRO A 328 -48.92 -18.90 27.71
N THR A 329 -49.74 -19.95 27.77
CA THR A 329 -50.44 -20.49 26.61
C THR A 329 -51.44 -19.45 26.13
N ILE A 330 -51.23 -18.90 24.93
CA ILE A 330 -52.26 -18.09 24.27
C ILE A 330 -53.34 -19.07 23.82
N GLU A 331 -54.43 -19.16 24.58
CA GLU A 331 -55.63 -19.87 24.15
C GLU A 331 -56.23 -19.16 22.94
N SER A 332 -56.21 -19.85 21.81
CA SER A 332 -56.97 -19.51 20.62
C SER A 332 -58.45 -19.77 20.89
N GLY A 333 -59.18 -18.75 21.33
CA GLY A 333 -60.65 -18.75 21.36
C GLY A 333 -61.21 -18.57 19.95
N GLN A 334 -61.66 -19.67 19.35
CA GLN A 334 -62.59 -19.62 18.22
C GLN A 334 -63.97 -19.26 18.75
N GLU A 335 -64.54 -18.14 18.30
CA GLU A 335 -65.99 -18.01 18.17
C GLU A 335 -66.30 -17.49 16.76
N ARG A 336 -66.99 -18.34 16.00
CA ARG A 336 -67.66 -18.02 14.75
C ARG A 336 -68.99 -17.37 15.08
N THR A 337 -69.33 -16.27 14.40
CA THR A 337 -70.71 -16.02 13.98
C THR A 337 -70.69 -15.37 12.60
N GLU A 338 -71.49 -15.96 11.73
CA GLU A 338 -71.70 -15.68 10.32
C GLU A 338 -72.46 -14.37 10.11
N ALA A 339 -72.13 -13.64 9.04
CA ALA A 339 -73.06 -12.80 8.31
C ALA A 339 -72.60 -12.74 6.84
N GLU A 340 -73.39 -13.40 6.00
CA GLU A 340 -73.60 -13.24 4.55
C GLU A 340 -73.65 -11.75 4.14
N GLU A 341 -73.33 -11.27 2.93
CA GLU A 341 -73.36 -11.84 1.58
C GLU A 341 -72.64 -10.88 0.58
N GLN A 342 -72.16 -11.46 -0.53
CA GLN A 342 -72.00 -10.91 -1.90
C GLN A 342 -71.03 -9.74 -2.21
N SER A 343 -70.00 -10.04 -3.02
CA SER A 343 -69.92 -9.64 -4.45
C SER A 343 -68.52 -9.86 -5.07
N LEU A 344 -68.46 -10.77 -6.07
CA LEU A 344 -67.60 -10.87 -7.27
C LEU A 344 -66.14 -10.36 -7.21
N GLY A 345 -65.07 -11.11 -7.47
CA GLY A 345 -64.88 -12.21 -8.41
C GLY A 345 -64.24 -11.71 -9.71
N LEU A 346 -62.91 -11.84 -9.88
CA LEU A 346 -62.26 -12.50 -11.03
C LEU A 346 -60.74 -12.26 -11.10
N SER A 347 -60.03 -13.38 -11.20
CA SER A 347 -58.66 -13.54 -11.66
C SER A 347 -58.53 -13.16 -13.13
N MET A 348 -57.36 -12.68 -13.55
CA MET A 348 -56.80 -13.08 -14.84
C MET A 348 -55.32 -13.45 -14.72
N SER A 349 -55.07 -14.60 -15.33
CA SER A 349 -53.82 -15.29 -15.63
C SER A 349 -52.99 -14.61 -16.73
N MET A 350 -51.75 -15.12 -16.83
CA MET A 350 -50.72 -14.98 -17.87
C MET A 350 -49.74 -13.83 -17.71
#